data_AF-A0A2K1WMH2-F1
#
_entry.id   AF-A0A2K1WMH2-F1
#
_cell.length_a   1.000
_cell.length_b   1.000
_cell.length_c   1.000
_cell.angle_alpha   90.00
_cell.angle_beta   90.00
_cell.angle_gamma   90.00
#
_symmetry.space_group_name_H-M   'P 1'
#
loop_
_entity.id
_entity.type
_entity.pdbx_description
1 polymer ?
#
loop_
_entity_poly.entity_id
_entity_poly.type
_entity_poly.pdbx_seq_one_letter_code
_entity_poly.pdbx_strand_id
1 'polypeptide(L)'
;DELKRGDISKSIQCYMHEAEVSEEKAREHIKSLIGNTWKKINDYQFANPRISQTFIGIAMNLTRMAQCMYQYGDGHGVGHLETKDRVKSLLIKPL
;
A
#
# COMPACT_ATOMS: atom_id res chain seq x y z
N ASP A 1 10.63 -9.70 8.82
CA ASP A 1 10.81 -8.26 9.02
C ASP A 1 12.08 -7.76 8.36
N GLU A 2 11.92 -6.76 7.49
CA GLU A 2 13.01 -6.06 6.79
C GLU A 2 14.03 -5.45 7.78
N LEU A 3 13.54 -4.87 8.89
CA LEU A 3 14.39 -4.32 9.94
C LEU A 3 15.30 -5.38 10.59
N LYS A 4 14.74 -6.57 10.89
CA LYS A 4 15.50 -7.66 11.56
C LYS A 4 16.62 -8.22 10.69
N ARG A 5 16.52 -8.11 9.37
CA ARG A 5 17.55 -8.55 8.42
C ARG A 5 18.55 -7.45 8.04
N GLY A 6 18.44 -6.27 8.65
CA GLY A 6 19.35 -5.14 8.41
C GLY A 6 19.09 -4.37 7.12
N ASP A 7 17.84 -4.35 6.64
CA ASP A 7 17.46 -3.50 5.51
C ASP A 7 17.44 -2.02 5.90
N ILE A 8 17.47 -1.13 4.91
CA ILE A 8 17.44 0.33 5.10
C ILE A 8 16.14 0.80 5.78
N SER A 9 16.23 1.93 6.48
CA SER A 9 15.08 2.60 7.10
C SER A 9 13.95 2.83 6.09
N LYS A 10 12.72 2.49 6.48
CA LYS A 10 11.52 2.75 5.69
C LYS A 10 10.83 4.02 6.17
N SER A 11 9.73 4.38 5.52
CA SER A 11 9.00 5.63 5.76
C SER A 11 8.67 5.90 7.23
N ILE A 12 8.30 4.86 8.00
CA ILE A 12 8.02 4.99 9.43
C ILE A 12 9.27 5.38 10.21
N GLN A 13 10.38 4.65 10.03
CA GLN A 13 11.63 4.92 10.73
C GLN A 13 12.21 6.28 10.34
N CYS A 14 12.17 6.64 9.06
CA CYS A 14 12.63 7.95 8.60
C CYS A 14 11.83 9.08 9.27
N TYR A 15 10.50 9.01 9.25
CA TYR A 15 9.67 10.06 9.84
C TYR A 15 9.80 10.13 11.37
N MET A 16 9.92 8.99 12.06
CA MET A 16 10.21 8.96 13.49
C MET A 16 11.49 9.73 13.84
N HIS A 17 12.55 9.53 13.04
CA HIS A 17 13.85 10.18 13.25
C HIS A 17 13.81 11.67 12.87
N GLU A 18 13.20 12.01 11.73
CA GLU A 18 13.14 13.40 11.23
C GLU A 18 12.26 14.31 12.10
N ALA A 19 11.16 13.78 12.65
CA ALA A 19 10.20 14.56 13.45
C ALA A 19 10.31 14.29 14.96
N GLU A 20 11.24 13.43 15.38
CA GLU A 20 11.42 13.00 16.77
C GLU A 20 10.11 12.53 17.44
N VAL A 21 9.33 11.70 16.73
CA VAL A 21 8.02 11.22 17.18
C VAL A 21 7.99 9.72 17.47
N SER A 22 6.98 9.29 18.22
CA SER A 22 6.70 7.86 18.43
C SER A 22 6.32 7.16 17.13
N GLU A 23 6.50 5.83 17.11
CA GLU A 23 6.10 4.99 15.98
C GLU A 23 4.60 5.11 15.67
N GLU A 24 3.76 5.22 16.71
CA GLU A 24 2.32 5.43 16.57
C GLU A 24 2.00 6.71 15.78
N LYS A 25 2.58 7.85 16.18
CA LYS A 25 2.42 9.12 15.48
C LYS A 25 2.96 9.06 14.05
N ALA A 26 4.07 8.35 13.83
CA ALA A 26 4.61 8.15 12.48
C ALA A 26 3.65 7.32 11.62
N ARG A 27 3.05 6.25 12.16
CA ARG A 27 2.05 5.44 11.46
C ARG A 27 0.81 6.24 11.12
N GLU A 28 0.31 7.07 12.04
CA GLU A 28 -0.80 7.99 11.77
C GLU A 28 -0.46 8.98 10.66
N HIS A 29 0.73 9.56 10.70
CA HIS A 29 1.21 10.47 9.66
C HIS A 29 1.25 9.79 8.29
N ILE A 30 1.85 8.60 8.17
CA ILE A 30 1.90 7.85 6.91
C ILE A 30 0.48 7.47 6.43
N LYS A 31 -0.43 7.08 7.32
CA LYS A 31 -1.84 6.84 6.96
C LYS A 31 -2.52 8.10 6.40
N SER A 32 -2.25 9.26 7.00
CA SER A 32 -2.74 10.56 6.51
C SER A 32 -2.17 10.87 5.12
N LEU A 33 -0.86 10.66 4.89
CA LEU A 33 -0.24 10.83 3.58
C LEU A 33 -0.87 9.92 2.51
N ILE A 34 -1.14 8.65 2.85
CA ILE A 34 -1.85 7.73 1.94
C ILE A 34 -3.24 8.29 1.60
N GLY A 35 -4.01 8.73 2.60
CA GLY A 35 -5.34 9.29 2.39
C GLY A 35 -5.33 10.56 1.53
N ASN A 36 -4.39 11.47 1.77
CA ASN A 36 -4.22 12.68 0.98
C ASN A 36 -3.74 12.39 -0.45
N THR A 37 -2.93 11.34 -0.63
CA THR A 37 -2.48 10.91 -1.96
C THR A 37 -3.64 10.31 -2.76
N TRP A 38 -4.54 9.56 -2.11
CA TRP A 38 -5.76 9.06 -2.74
C TRP A 38 -6.67 10.17 -3.25
N LYS A 39 -6.83 11.27 -2.50
CA LYS A 39 -7.58 12.45 -2.97
C LYS A 39 -7.01 12.98 -4.28
N LYS A 40 -5.68 13.16 -4.36
CA LYS A 40 -5.00 13.60 -5.58
C LYS A 40 -5.21 12.62 -6.74
N ILE A 41 -5.10 11.31 -6.51
CA ILE A 41 -5.32 10.29 -7.55
C ILE A 41 -6.75 10.38 -8.12
N ASN A 42 -7.74 10.57 -7.26
CA ASN A 42 -9.14 10.73 -7.69
C ASN A 42 -9.32 11.99 -8.53
N ASP A 43 -8.66 13.09 -8.17
CA ASP A 43 -8.69 14.32 -8.98
C ASP A 43 -8.01 14.11 -10.35
N TYR A 44 -6.86 13.41 -10.37
CA TYR A 44 -6.11 13.11 -11.60
C TYR A 44 -6.88 12.24 -12.59
N GLN A 45 -7.81 11.42 -12.13
CA GLN A 45 -8.65 10.60 -13.00
C GLN A 45 -9.40 11.44 -14.04
N PHE A 46 -9.72 12.70 -13.71
CA PHE A 46 -10.49 13.60 -14.57
C PHE A 46 -9.66 14.77 -15.11
N ALA A 47 -8.41 14.91 -14.68
CA ALA A 47 -7.63 16.13 -14.90
C ALA A 47 -6.89 16.18 -16.25
N ASN A 48 -6.60 15.05 -16.90
CA ASN A 48 -5.77 15.04 -18.11
C ASN A 48 -6.31 14.09 -19.21
N PRO A 49 -6.94 14.63 -20.28
CA PRO A 49 -7.48 13.83 -21.38
C PRO A 49 -6.38 13.16 -22.22
N ARG A 50 -5.10 13.50 -22.03
CA ARG A 50 -3.97 12.90 -22.76
C ARG A 50 -3.48 11.59 -22.14
N ILE A 51 -3.90 11.27 -20.92
CA ILE A 51 -3.52 10.02 -20.26
C ILE A 51 -4.62 8.99 -20.52
N SER A 52 -4.22 7.79 -20.94
CA SER A 52 -5.15 6.69 -21.18
C SER A 52 -5.92 6.33 -19.91
N GLN A 53 -7.25 6.26 -20.02
CA GLN A 53 -8.11 5.82 -18.91
C GLN A 53 -7.76 4.40 -18.45
N THR A 54 -7.32 3.54 -19.38
CA THR A 54 -6.82 2.19 -19.08
C THR A 54 -5.58 2.24 -18.20
N PHE A 55 -4.62 3.13 -18.52
CA PHE A 55 -3.41 3.30 -17.72
C PHE A 55 -3.75 3.80 -16.31
N ILE A 56 -4.64 4.77 -16.18
CA ILE A 56 -5.13 5.27 -14.89
C ILE A 56 -5.78 4.12 -14.09
N GLY A 57 -6.60 3.30 -14.75
CA GLY A 57 -7.22 2.12 -14.14
C GLY A 57 -6.20 1.11 -13.60
N ILE A 58 -5.15 0.81 -14.38
CA ILE A 58 -4.07 -0.09 -13.96
C ILE A 58 -3.32 0.48 -12.75
N ALA A 59 -2.94 1.76 -12.79
CA ALA A 59 -2.22 2.40 -11.70
C ALA A 59 -3.04 2.41 -10.39
N MET A 60 -4.34 2.72 -10.46
CA MET A 60 -5.23 2.66 -9.29
C MET A 60 -5.35 1.24 -8.73
N ASN A 61 -5.49 0.24 -9.61
CA ASN A 61 -5.62 -1.15 -9.17
C ASN A 61 -4.34 -1.69 -8.57
N LEU A 62 -3.17 -1.24 -9.04
CA LEU A 62 -1.88 -1.56 -8.42
C LEU A 62 -1.82 -1.05 -6.97
N THR A 63 -2.25 0.19 -6.73
CA THR A 63 -2.29 0.77 -5.37
C THR A 63 -3.28 0.03 -4.46
N ARG A 64 -4.47 -0.31 -4.97
CA ARG A 64 -5.46 -1.10 -4.22
C ARG A 64 -4.95 -2.50 -3.90
N MET A 65 -4.27 -3.13 -4.85
CA MET A 65 -3.64 -4.43 -4.66
C MET A 65 -2.62 -4.35 -3.51
N ALA A 66 -1.72 -3.36 -3.50
CA ALA A 66 -0.78 -3.18 -2.41
C ALA A 66 -1.50 -3.03 -1.04
N GLN A 67 -2.55 -2.21 -0.96
CA GLN A 67 -3.32 -2.08 0.28
C GLN A 67 -3.97 -3.41 0.72
N CYS A 68 -4.54 -4.17 -0.21
CA CYS A 68 -5.13 -5.48 0.07
C CYS A 68 -4.09 -6.51 0.54
N MET A 69 -2.89 -6.50 -0.05
CA MET A 69 -1.80 -7.40 0.32
C MET A 69 -1.23 -7.08 1.71
N TYR A 70 -1.14 -5.80 2.07
CA TYR A 70 -0.42 -5.36 3.27
C TYR A 70 -1.30 -4.96 4.47
N GLN A 71 -2.63 -5.08 4.36
CA GLN A 71 -3.55 -4.63 5.41
C GLN A 71 -3.38 -5.32 6.77
N TYR A 72 -2.90 -6.57 6.78
CA TYR A 72 -2.71 -7.38 8.00
C TYR A 72 -1.26 -7.83 8.19
N GLY A 73 -0.31 -7.09 7.60
CA GLY A 73 1.11 -7.45 7.61
C GLY A 73 1.60 -7.85 6.23
N ASP A 74 2.71 -8.58 6.14
CA ASP A 74 3.36 -8.91 4.87
C ASP A 74 2.67 -10.05 4.12
N GLY A 75 1.54 -9.76 3.47
CA GLY A 75 0.79 -10.77 2.69
C GLY A 75 1.44 -11.19 1.39
N HIS A 76 2.54 -10.55 0.96
CA HIS A 76 3.26 -10.90 -0.26
C HIS A 76 4.46 -11.81 0.03
N GLY A 77 5.31 -11.43 0.99
CA GLY A 77 6.50 -12.18 1.38
C GLY A 77 6.20 -13.34 2.35
N VAL A 78 5.12 -13.26 3.13
CA VAL A 78 4.74 -14.30 4.12
C VAL A 78 3.60 -15.17 3.58
N GLY A 79 3.93 -16.41 3.21
CA GLY A 79 3.01 -17.36 2.58
C GLY A 79 1.94 -18.01 3.47
N HIS A 80 1.62 -17.43 4.63
CA HIS A 80 0.69 -18.00 5.63
C HIS A 80 -0.25 -16.95 6.26
N LEU A 81 -0.59 -15.89 5.52
CA LEU A 81 -1.60 -14.91 5.91
C LEU A 81 -2.91 -15.08 5.12
N GLU A 82 -3.94 -14.32 5.49
CA GLU A 82 -5.28 -14.29 4.87
C GLU A 82 -5.22 -14.12 3.35
N THR A 83 -4.17 -13.47 2.85
CA THR A 83 -3.90 -13.29 1.42
C THR A 83 -3.84 -14.61 0.65
N LYS A 84 -3.29 -15.68 1.24
CA LYS A 84 -3.22 -17.00 0.59
C LYS A 84 -4.60 -17.57 0.31
N ASP A 85 -5.51 -17.45 1.28
CA ASP A 85 -6.86 -17.97 1.14
C ASP A 85 -7.68 -17.14 0.16
N ARG A 86 -7.48 -15.82 0.15
CA ARG A 86 -8.04 -14.92 -0.88
C ARG A 86 -7.59 -15.30 -2.28
N VAL A 87 -6.29 -15.52 -2.49
CA VAL A 87 -5.73 -15.93 -3.78
C VAL A 87 -6.31 -17.27 -4.22
N LYS A 88 -6.35 -18.26 -3.33
CA LYS A 88 -6.98 -19.56 -3.63
C LYS A 88 -8.44 -19.42 -4.01
N SER A 89 -9.20 -18.61 -3.28
CA SER A 89 -10.62 -18.38 -3.55
C SER A 89 -10.86 -17.68 -4.88
N LEU A 90 -9.96 -16.80 -5.31
CA LEU A 90 -10.13 -16.00 -6.52
C LEU A 90 -9.65 -16.73 -7.79
N LEU A 91 -8.55 -17.49 -7.71
CA LEU A 91 -7.86 -18.02 -8.89
C LEU A 91 -7.95 -19.54 -9.04
N ILE A 92 -8.20 -20.27 -7.95
CA ILE A 92 -8.11 -21.74 -7.93
C ILE A 92 -9.48 -22.38 -7.73
N LYS A 93 -10.30 -21.81 -6.84
CA LYS A 93 -11.65 -22.31 -6.57
C LYS A 93 -12.63 -21.71 -7.58
N PRO A 94 -13.36 -22.53 -8.34
CA PRO A 94 -14.50 -22.07 -9.14
C PRO A 94 -15.56 -21.42 -8.25
N LEU A 95 -16.37 -20.55 -8.85
CA LEU A 95 -17.57 -19.97 -8.22
C LEU A 95 -18.65 -21.03 -7.97
#